data_AF-A0AAW5ZQ64-F1
#
_entry.id   AF-A0AAW5ZQ64-F1
#
_cell.length_a   1.000
_cell.length_b   1.000
_cell.length_c   1.000
_cell.angle_alpha   90.00
_cell.angle_beta   90.00
_cell.angle_gamma   90.00
#
_symmetry.space_group_name_H-M   'P 1'
#
loop_
_entity.id
_entity.type
_entity.pdbx_description
1 polymer ?
#
loop_
_entity_poly.entity_id
_entity_poly.type
_entity_poly.pdbx_seq_one_letter_code
_entity_poly.pdbx_strand_id
1 'polypeptide(L)'
;MYSIDLGEFRLDFESAIIWAPCDGTNYDWLNPDWADTPQQIEIVQGDGSASVIGLTGRFAQRGPHAVRILAPSIRTEQGVVEHLLRKAGPPELPWDIKRAAIKSQDFPWGTLLSLDYCVLGYAPGGTEYCLLPIGGPAISLDFLRLDWATVRIYRTQ
;
A
#
# COMPACT_ATOMS: atom_id res chain seq x y z
N MET A 1 -8.01 -13.75 10.07
CA MET A 1 -8.62 -13.07 8.90
C MET A 1 -9.06 -11.70 9.33
N TYR A 2 -8.58 -10.68 8.62
CA TYR A 2 -8.88 -9.27 8.81
C TYR A 2 -9.84 -8.79 7.73
N SER A 3 -10.57 -7.71 8.01
CA SER A 3 -11.52 -7.08 7.10
C SER A 3 -11.42 -5.56 7.20
N ILE A 4 -11.48 -4.88 6.06
CA ILE A 4 -11.57 -3.43 5.93
C ILE A 4 -12.82 -3.11 5.10
N ASP A 5 -13.60 -2.12 5.55
CA ASP A 5 -14.81 -1.66 4.88
C ASP A 5 -14.55 -0.25 4.36
N LEU A 6 -14.72 -0.07 3.06
CA LEU A 6 -14.48 1.18 2.33
C LEU A 6 -15.78 1.77 1.78
N GLY A 7 -16.93 1.38 2.36
CA GLY A 7 -18.25 1.86 1.96
C GLY A 7 -18.81 1.11 0.76
N GLU A 8 -18.18 1.24 -0.41
CA GLU A 8 -18.57 0.53 -1.65
C GLU A 8 -17.85 -0.83 -1.84
N PHE A 9 -16.77 -1.04 -1.09
CA PHE A 9 -15.94 -2.22 -1.17
C PHE A 9 -15.59 -2.74 0.21
N ARG A 10 -15.51 -4.06 0.33
CA ARG A 10 -14.94 -4.75 1.47
C ARG A 10 -13.70 -5.53 1.03
N LEU A 11 -12.63 -5.40 1.80
CA LEU A 11 -11.35 -6.06 1.60
C LEU A 11 -11.13 -7.06 2.75
N ASP A 12 -11.06 -8.35 2.44
CA ASP A 12 -10.67 -9.39 3.39
C ASP A 12 -9.25 -9.92 3.06
N PHE A 13 -8.46 -10.25 4.07
CA PHE A 13 -7.11 -10.81 3.93
C PHE A 13 -6.69 -11.59 5.18
N GLU A 14 -5.75 -12.53 5.05
CA GLU A 14 -5.32 -13.37 6.19
C GLU A 14 -4.27 -12.69 7.05
N SER A 15 -3.31 -12.02 6.43
CA SER A 15 -2.21 -11.35 7.12
C SER A 15 -1.76 -10.07 6.43
N ALA A 16 -1.12 -9.19 7.19
CA ALA A 16 -0.48 -7.98 6.70
C ALA A 16 0.97 -7.88 7.18
N ILE A 17 1.79 -7.20 6.37
CA ILE A 17 3.13 -6.78 6.67
C ILE A 17 3.15 -5.26 6.60
N ILE A 18 3.52 -4.61 7.70
CA ILE A 18 3.65 -3.17 7.75
C ILE A 18 5.08 -2.78 7.38
N TRP A 19 5.25 -2.14 6.23
CA TRP A 19 6.51 -1.49 5.87
C TRP A 19 6.45 -0.03 6.33
N ALA A 20 7.32 0.36 7.26
CA ALA A 20 7.41 1.75 7.70
C ALA A 20 8.66 2.40 7.08
N PRO A 21 8.52 3.42 6.21
CA PRO A 21 9.66 4.17 5.72
C PRO A 21 10.43 4.82 6.88
N CYS A 22 11.74 4.95 6.74
CA CYS A 22 12.60 5.59 7.72
C CYS A 22 12.41 7.11 7.67
N ASP A 23 12.24 7.76 8.83
CA ASP A 23 12.19 9.23 8.97
C ASP A 23 13.59 9.87 9.07
N GLY A 24 14.65 9.09 8.83
CA GLY A 24 16.02 9.58 8.73
C GLY A 24 16.64 10.07 10.04
N THR A 25 15.95 9.96 11.18
CA THR A 25 16.45 10.49 12.47
C THR A 25 16.83 9.41 13.48
N ASN A 26 16.37 8.17 13.30
CA ASN A 26 16.77 7.04 14.15
C ASN A 26 17.24 5.83 13.32
N TYR A 27 18.55 5.55 13.42
CA TYR A 27 19.24 4.43 12.79
C TYR A 27 18.89 3.08 13.46
N ASP A 28 17.66 2.61 13.31
CA ASP A 28 17.37 1.18 13.50
C ASP A 28 16.82 0.66 12.18
N TRP A 29 17.71 -0.02 11.47
CA TRP A 29 17.50 -0.47 10.11
C TRP A 29 16.29 -1.40 10.07
N LEU A 30 15.59 -1.39 8.92
CA LEU A 30 14.80 -2.52 8.46
C LEU A 30 15.62 -3.78 8.73
N ASN A 31 15.29 -4.52 9.79
CA ASN A 31 15.87 -5.82 9.95
C ASN A 31 15.29 -6.65 8.79
N PRO A 32 16.11 -7.16 7.85
CA PRO A 32 15.65 -7.99 6.74
C PRO A 32 14.81 -9.17 7.22
N ASP A 33 15.08 -9.66 8.43
CA ASP A 33 14.31 -10.74 9.08
C ASP A 33 12.82 -10.38 9.25
N TRP A 34 12.48 -9.09 9.29
CA TRP A 34 11.13 -8.59 9.51
C TRP A 34 10.42 -8.19 8.21
N ALA A 35 11.14 -8.12 7.09
CA ALA A 35 10.62 -7.68 5.79
C ALA A 35 9.46 -8.54 5.27
N ASP A 36 9.48 -9.83 5.63
CA ASP A 36 8.44 -10.80 5.28
C ASP A 36 7.75 -11.41 6.52
N THR A 37 7.98 -10.86 7.71
CA THR A 37 7.35 -11.36 8.93
C THR A 37 5.95 -10.76 9.08
N PRO A 38 4.87 -11.57 9.08
CA PRO A 38 3.53 -11.09 9.33
C PRO A 38 3.42 -10.40 10.69
N GLN A 39 2.74 -9.26 10.73
CA GLN A 39 2.55 -8.49 11.96
C GLN A 39 1.14 -8.69 12.49
N GLN A 40 1.00 -8.74 13.81
CA GLN A 40 -0.30 -8.53 14.43
C GLN A 40 -0.70 -7.07 14.20
N ILE A 41 -1.93 -6.85 13.75
CA ILE A 41 -2.45 -5.51 13.45
C ILE A 41 -3.78 -5.25 14.16
N GLU A 42 -4.04 -3.98 14.40
CA GLU A 42 -5.34 -3.42 14.75
C GLU A 42 -5.85 -2.58 13.58
N ILE A 43 -7.15 -2.66 13.33
CA ILE A 43 -7.83 -1.92 12.26
C ILE A 43 -8.88 -1.03 12.89
N VAL A 44 -8.70 0.28 12.74
CA VAL A 44 -9.69 1.28 13.14
C VAL A 44 -10.45 1.71 11.89
N GLN A 45 -11.72 1.31 11.82
CA GLN A 45 -12.61 1.65 10.71
C GLN A 45 -13.06 3.12 10.82
N GLY A 46 -13.03 3.83 9.71
CA GLY A 46 -13.63 5.14 9.52
C GLY A 46 -14.72 5.09 8.46
N ASP A 47 -15.35 6.23 8.19
CA ASP A 47 -16.33 6.34 7.11
C ASP A 47 -15.61 6.27 5.74
N GLY A 48 -15.81 5.18 5.01
CA GLY A 48 -15.19 4.93 3.70
C GLY A 48 -13.65 4.76 3.71
N SER A 49 -13.04 4.51 4.88
CA SER A 49 -11.60 4.35 5.03
C SER A 49 -11.25 3.54 6.27
N ALA A 50 -10.00 3.09 6.39
CA ALA A 50 -9.50 2.46 7.60
C ALA A 50 -8.07 2.90 7.92
N SER A 51 -7.73 2.88 9.20
CA SER A 51 -6.37 3.02 9.69
C SER A 51 -5.87 1.68 10.21
N VAL A 52 -4.73 1.22 9.68
CA VAL A 52 -4.10 -0.03 10.10
C VAL A 52 -2.86 0.29 10.94
N ILE A 53 -2.82 -0.29 12.14
CA ILE A 53 -1.79 -0.05 13.16
C ILE A 53 -1.13 -1.39 13.50
N GLY A 54 0.20 -1.44 13.48
CA GLY A 54 0.94 -2.62 13.93
C GLY A 54 0.93 -2.72 15.45
N LEU A 55 0.72 -3.92 15.99
CA LEU A 55 0.71 -4.16 17.45
C LEU A 55 2.04 -4.68 17.99
N THR A 56 2.98 -5.03 17.11
CA THR A 56 4.25 -5.64 17.48
C THR A 56 5.41 -4.65 17.31
N GLY A 57 6.29 -4.56 18.30
CA GLY A 57 7.54 -3.80 18.24
C GLY A 57 7.37 -2.28 18.07
N ARG A 58 8.39 -1.61 17.54
CA ARG A 58 8.36 -0.15 17.27
C ARG A 58 7.40 0.25 16.14
N PHE A 59 6.78 -0.71 15.45
CA PHE A 59 5.82 -0.45 14.37
C PHE A 59 4.50 0.13 14.88
N ALA A 60 4.13 -0.15 16.14
CA ALA A 60 3.03 0.53 16.82
C ALA A 60 3.22 2.05 16.91
N GLN A 61 4.46 2.55 16.81
CA GLN A 61 4.79 3.97 16.86
C GLN A 61 4.93 4.61 15.47
N ARG A 62 4.90 3.82 14.38
CA ARG A 62 5.03 4.31 12.99
C ARG A 62 3.73 4.21 12.18
N GLY A 63 2.66 3.69 12.78
CA GLY A 63 1.30 3.75 12.24
C GLY A 63 0.58 5.04 12.65
N PRO A 64 -0.52 5.41 11.97
CA PRO A 64 -1.39 4.56 11.16
C PRO A 64 -1.15 4.59 9.64
N HIS A 65 -1.35 3.44 8.98
CA HIS A 65 -1.43 3.34 7.51
C HIS A 65 -2.87 3.53 7.04
N ALA A 66 -3.11 4.50 6.17
CA ALA A 66 -4.45 4.80 5.68
C ALA A 66 -4.81 3.93 4.46
N VAL A 67 -5.85 3.13 4.62
CA VAL A 67 -6.47 2.36 3.54
C VAL A 67 -7.75 3.08 3.10
N ARG A 68 -7.82 3.47 1.83
CA ARG A 68 -8.97 4.23 1.30
C ARG A 68 -9.07 4.15 -0.22
N ILE A 69 -10.27 4.37 -0.75
CA ILE A 69 -10.46 4.62 -2.18
C ILE A 69 -9.71 5.91 -2.57
N LEU A 70 -8.98 5.87 -3.70
CA LEU A 70 -8.30 7.05 -4.22
C LEU A 70 -9.30 8.14 -4.63
N ALA A 71 -9.00 9.38 -4.25
CA ALA A 71 -9.71 10.58 -4.64
C ALA A 71 -8.78 11.50 -5.45
N PRO A 72 -9.14 11.92 -6.67
CA PRO A 72 -10.35 11.55 -7.41
C PRO A 72 -10.40 10.05 -7.76
N SER A 73 -11.60 9.53 -8.05
CA SER A 73 -11.80 8.11 -8.39
C SER A 73 -11.03 7.74 -9.65
N ILE A 74 -10.08 6.82 -9.53
CA ILE A 74 -9.27 6.30 -10.64
C ILE A 74 -9.70 4.86 -10.91
N ARG A 75 -10.00 4.51 -12.16
CA ARG A 75 -10.52 3.18 -12.55
C ARG A 75 -9.68 2.46 -13.60
N THR A 76 -8.53 3.01 -13.96
CA THR A 76 -7.64 2.48 -15.00
C THR A 76 -6.24 2.33 -14.45
N GLU A 77 -5.53 1.30 -14.91
CA GLU A 77 -4.13 1.07 -14.53
C GLU A 77 -3.26 2.29 -14.87
N GLN A 78 -3.42 2.85 -16.08
CA GLN A 78 -2.72 4.06 -16.50
C GLN A 78 -2.98 5.24 -15.54
N GLY A 79 -4.22 5.43 -15.09
CA GLY A 79 -4.54 6.50 -14.14
C GLY A 79 -3.85 6.29 -12.79
N VAL A 80 -3.72 5.04 -12.33
CA VAL A 80 -3.00 4.71 -11.08
C VAL A 80 -1.50 4.92 -11.27
N VAL A 81 -0.94 4.53 -12.42
CA VAL A 81 0.46 4.82 -12.76
C VAL A 81 0.72 6.32 -12.74
N GLU A 82 -0.12 7.14 -13.38
CA GLU A 82 0.02 8.60 -13.35
C GLU A 82 -0.09 9.17 -11.93
N HIS A 83 -0.99 8.62 -11.11
CA HIS A 83 -1.10 9.00 -9.70
C HIS A 83 0.19 8.72 -8.93
N LEU A 84 0.74 7.51 -9.05
CA LEU A 84 2.01 7.12 -8.40
C LEU A 84 3.19 7.95 -8.93
N LEU A 85 3.24 8.23 -10.23
CA LEU A 85 4.29 9.07 -10.83
C LEU A 85 4.27 10.51 -10.32
N ARG A 86 3.09 11.07 -10.01
CA ARG A 86 2.97 12.38 -9.36
C ARG A 86 3.52 12.36 -7.92
N LYS A 87 3.47 11.22 -7.24
CA LYS A 87 4.06 11.01 -5.90
C LYS A 87 5.54 10.62 -5.94
N ALA A 88 6.04 10.14 -7.08
CA ALA A 88 7.41 9.66 -7.27
C ALA A 88 8.43 10.82 -7.27
N GLY A 89 8.79 11.25 -6.05
CA GLY A 89 10.02 11.97 -5.71
C GLY A 89 10.34 13.28 -6.43
N PRO A 90 11.60 13.78 -6.32
CA PRO A 90 11.95 15.10 -6.84
C PRO A 90 11.64 15.20 -8.34
N PRO A 91 11.23 16.39 -8.83
CA PRO A 91 10.88 16.62 -10.23
C PRO A 91 11.99 16.23 -11.21
N GLU A 92 13.23 16.19 -10.73
CA GLU A 92 14.47 16.10 -11.50
C GLU A 92 14.81 14.66 -11.95
N LEU A 93 14.20 13.63 -11.37
CA LEU A 93 14.42 12.26 -11.82
C LEU A 93 13.80 12.04 -13.21
N PRO A 94 14.56 11.45 -14.16
CA PRO A 94 14.04 11.09 -15.48
C PRO A 94 12.77 10.25 -15.42
N TRP A 95 11.84 10.52 -16.34
CA TRP A 95 10.56 9.82 -16.41
C TRP A 95 10.70 8.30 -16.49
N ASP A 96 11.66 7.80 -17.27
CA ASP A 96 11.90 6.36 -17.45
C ASP A 96 12.32 5.68 -16.14
N ILE A 97 13.10 6.38 -15.29
CA ILE A 97 13.48 5.89 -13.97
C ILE A 97 12.25 5.83 -13.04
N LYS A 98 11.44 6.89 -13.05
CA LYS A 98 10.19 6.93 -12.27
C LYS A 98 9.23 5.82 -12.70
N ARG A 99 9.11 5.58 -14.01
CA ARG A 99 8.24 4.53 -14.56
C ARG A 99 8.75 3.13 -14.23
N ALA A 100 10.06 2.90 -14.28
CA ALA A 100 10.69 1.63 -13.95
C ALA A 100 10.53 1.25 -12.46
N ALA A 101 10.38 2.24 -11.57
CA ALA A 101 10.07 2.01 -10.16
C ALA A 101 8.62 1.53 -9.91
N ILE A 102 7.73 1.63 -10.90
CA ILE A 102 6.34 1.17 -10.79
C ILE A 102 6.21 -0.22 -11.41
N LYS A 103 5.78 -1.17 -10.59
CA LYS A 103 5.45 -2.54 -11.00
C LYS A 103 3.94 -2.75 -10.99
N SER A 104 3.48 -3.63 -11.87
CA SER A 104 2.09 -4.05 -12.01
C SER A 104 2.04 -5.57 -11.97
N GLN A 105 1.09 -6.13 -11.24
CA GLN A 105 0.91 -7.57 -11.10
C GLN A 105 -0.57 -7.91 -11.02
N ASP A 106 -1.04 -8.85 -11.85
CA ASP A 106 -2.43 -9.27 -11.86
C ASP A 106 -2.74 -10.36 -10.83
N PHE A 107 -3.96 -10.29 -10.29
CA PHE A 107 -4.54 -11.21 -9.32
C PHE A 107 -6.01 -11.49 -9.67
N PRO A 108 -6.64 -12.55 -9.12
CA PRO A 108 -8.05 -12.85 -9.38
C PRO A 108 -9.03 -11.72 -9.02
N TRP A 109 -8.66 -10.84 -8.08
CA TRP A 109 -9.48 -9.71 -7.64
C TRP A 109 -9.25 -8.42 -8.45
N GLY A 110 -8.20 -8.36 -9.29
CA GLY A 110 -7.80 -7.14 -10.01
C GLY A 110 -6.27 -7.02 -10.16
N THR A 111 -5.77 -5.80 -10.23
CA THR A 111 -4.35 -5.53 -10.47
C THR A 111 -3.72 -4.83 -9.27
N LEU A 112 -2.57 -5.31 -8.81
CA LEU A 112 -1.72 -4.64 -7.82
C LEU A 112 -0.73 -3.73 -8.55
N LEU A 113 -0.70 -2.45 -8.19
CA LEU A 113 0.34 -1.53 -8.59
C LEU A 113 1.19 -1.16 -7.38
N SER A 114 2.51 -1.12 -7.57
CA SER A 114 3.45 -0.82 -6.50
C SER A 114 4.53 0.16 -6.94
N LEU A 115 4.83 1.18 -6.14
CA LEU A 115 5.92 2.13 -6.36
C LEU A 115 7.07 1.86 -5.38
N ASP A 116 8.20 1.40 -5.89
CA ASP A 116 9.39 1.10 -5.11
C ASP A 116 10.29 2.34 -4.96
N TYR A 117 10.27 2.95 -3.77
CA TYR A 117 11.07 4.15 -3.50
C TYR A 117 12.58 3.84 -3.41
N CYS A 118 13.00 2.60 -3.15
CA CYS A 118 14.42 2.24 -3.18
C CYS A 118 15.01 2.39 -4.59
N VAL A 119 14.24 2.03 -5.63
CA VAL A 119 14.63 2.20 -7.04
C VAL A 119 14.83 3.68 -7.39
N LEU A 120 14.12 4.59 -6.71
CA LEU A 120 14.25 6.03 -6.88
C LEU A 120 15.42 6.65 -6.09
N GLY A 121 16.24 5.84 -5.41
CA GLY A 121 17.39 6.31 -4.66
C GLY A 121 17.08 6.83 -3.26
N TYR A 122 15.86 6.61 -2.76
CA TYR A 122 15.56 6.87 -1.35
C TYR A 122 16.26 5.83 -0.48
N ALA A 123 16.82 6.29 0.66
CA ALA A 123 17.22 5.40 1.76
C ALA A 123 16.09 4.41 2.04
N PRO A 124 16.37 3.15 2.40
CA PRO A 124 15.49 2.01 2.10
C PRO A 124 14.02 2.37 2.33
N GLY A 125 13.42 2.77 1.21
CA GLY A 125 12.18 3.51 1.13
C GLY A 125 11.11 2.49 0.87
N GLY A 126 10.08 2.49 1.73
CA GLY A 126 8.98 1.56 1.62
C GLY A 126 8.39 1.51 0.21
N THR A 127 7.76 0.40 -0.13
CA THR A 127 6.97 0.33 -1.36
C THR A 127 5.56 0.83 -1.06
N GLU A 128 5.05 1.77 -1.84
CA GLU A 128 3.64 2.13 -1.80
C GLU A 128 2.82 1.18 -2.67
N TYR A 129 1.61 0.84 -2.24
CA TYR A 129 0.73 -0.10 -2.93
C TYR A 129 -0.64 0.52 -3.24
N CYS A 130 -1.14 0.23 -4.43
CA CYS A 130 -2.49 0.51 -4.86
C CYS A 130 -3.12 -0.77 -5.41
N LEU A 131 -4.33 -1.08 -4.98
CA LEU A 131 -5.16 -2.15 -5.57
C LEU A 131 -6.08 -1.53 -6.60
N LEU A 132 -6.21 -2.14 -7.77
CA LEU A 132 -7.22 -1.79 -8.77
C LEU A 132 -8.18 -2.98 -8.93
N PRO A 133 -9.30 -3.02 -8.17
CA PRO A 133 -10.27 -4.11 -8.25
C PRO A 133 -10.97 -4.16 -9.60
N ILE A 134 -11.38 -5.35 -10.02
CA ILE A 134 -12.15 -5.53 -11.27
C ILE A 134 -13.44 -4.70 -11.22
N GLY A 135 -13.55 -3.74 -12.15
CA GLY A 135 -14.71 -2.84 -12.25
C GLY A 135 -14.85 -1.86 -11.09
N GLY A 136 -13.84 -1.72 -10.22
CA GLY A 136 -13.85 -0.80 -9.08
C GLY A 136 -12.91 0.39 -9.24
N PRO A 137 -13.00 1.37 -8.34
CA PRO A 137 -11.97 2.40 -8.20
C PRO A 137 -10.74 1.85 -7.49
N ALA A 138 -9.59 2.46 -7.75
CA ALA A 138 -8.34 2.12 -7.11
C ALA A 138 -8.39 2.43 -5.61
N ILE A 139 -7.80 1.55 -4.80
CA ILE A 139 -7.69 1.61 -3.35
C ILE A 139 -6.22 1.83 -3.02
N SER A 140 -5.92 2.92 -2.32
CA SER A 140 -4.60 3.14 -1.73
C SER A 140 -4.46 2.26 -0.49
N LEU A 141 -3.36 1.51 -0.42
CA LEU A 141 -2.89 0.87 0.82
C LEU A 141 -1.73 1.62 1.46
N ASP A 142 -1.25 2.69 0.80
CA ASP A 142 -0.04 3.39 1.21
C ASP A 142 1.12 2.38 1.33
N PHE A 143 1.90 2.39 2.42
CA PHE A 143 2.99 1.43 2.63
C PHE A 143 2.54 0.08 3.23
N LEU A 144 1.23 -0.20 3.32
CA LEU A 144 0.72 -1.46 3.84
C LEU A 144 0.82 -2.58 2.79
N ARG A 145 1.67 -3.57 3.04
CA ARG A 145 1.73 -4.80 2.25
C ARG A 145 0.77 -5.83 2.84
N LEU A 146 -0.07 -6.45 2.03
CA LEU A 146 -0.92 -7.55 2.44
C LEU A 146 -0.37 -8.87 1.88
N ASP A 147 -0.87 -9.99 2.40
CA ASP A 147 -0.71 -11.26 1.70
C ASP A 147 -1.63 -11.30 0.48
N TRP A 148 -1.09 -10.89 -0.67
CA TRP A 148 -1.82 -10.74 -1.93
C TRP A 148 -2.56 -12.01 -2.39
N ALA A 149 -2.06 -13.20 -2.05
CA ALA A 149 -2.68 -14.47 -2.42
C ALA A 149 -4.02 -14.68 -1.68
N THR A 150 -4.10 -14.16 -0.46
CA THR A 150 -5.26 -14.28 0.43
C THR A 150 -6.25 -13.13 0.30
N VAL A 151 -5.85 -12.04 -0.38
CA VAL A 151 -6.73 -10.89 -0.60
C VAL A 151 -7.99 -11.30 -1.36
N ARG A 152 -9.12 -10.86 -0.84
CA ARG A 152 -10.44 -10.93 -1.47
C ARG A 152 -11.09 -9.55 -1.42
N ILE A 153 -11.67 -9.13 -2.53
CA ILE A 153 -12.32 -7.83 -2.66
C ILE A 153 -13.76 -8.08 -3.09
N TYR A 154 -14.69 -7.53 -2.34
CA TYR A 154 -16.13 -7.64 -2.57
C TYR A 154 -16.71 -6.25 -2.76
N ARG A 155 -17.71 -6.12 -3.63
CA ARG A 155 -18.59 -4.95 -3.59
C ARG A 155 -19.59 -5.14 -2.45
N THR A 156 -19.77 -4.10 -1.64
CA THR A 156 -20.88 -4.02 -0.69
C THR A 156 -22.15 -3.69 -1.48
N GLN A 157 -23.25 -4.38 -1.19
CA GLN A 157 -24.55 -4.17 -1.83
C GLN A 157 -25.31 -3.02 -1.19
#